data_AF-A0A3S0BRQ5-F1
#
_entry.id   AF-A0A3S0BRQ5-F1
#
_cell.length_a   1.000
_cell.length_b   1.000
_cell.length_c   1.000
_cell.angle_alpha   90.00
_cell.angle_beta   90.00
_cell.angle_gamma   90.00
#
_symmetry.space_group_name_H-M   'P 1'
#
loop_
_entity.id
_entity.type
_entity.pdbx_description
1 polymer ?
#
loop_
_entity_poly.entity_id
_entity_poly.type
_entity_poly.pdbx_seq_one_letter_code
_entity_poly.pdbx_strand_id
1 'polypeptide(L)'
;MSFVNHLQLIGAFAFVLFTAVFIIWYTGRKLASRNFSDIRIVWYLFSLTLTVTLLIACWASSAGAIDGAGSFQGAAGAVLLKLLKSTLDLETAFIVYGGVVALIVFPQFASWVLSGLHGCASTPILVGPAFRFFFWSVVKSLVVVAGVILTTGVYGWLIGWEGMTARQTTVHACIALMSLVVAFALLYVYRDPDDALAPTSNPSPRAAKLCNFILQINAWMNRRITPPAESTPQKPSYTMSASFIMQPEGQMGQWKLSAKYRWP
;
A
#
# COMPACT_ATOMS: atom_id res chain seq x y z
N MET A 1 -4.78 35.63 -24.31
CA MET A 1 -5.50 34.33 -24.29
C MET A 1 -6.98 34.63 -24.15
N SER A 2 -7.84 33.93 -24.90
CA SER A 2 -9.29 34.17 -24.85
C SER A 2 -9.87 33.68 -23.50
N PHE A 3 -10.91 34.37 -23.02
CA PHE A 3 -11.70 33.99 -21.84
C PHE A 3 -12.12 32.50 -21.84
N VAL A 4 -12.38 31.95 -23.03
CA VAL A 4 -12.71 30.53 -23.27
C VAL A 4 -11.63 29.58 -22.75
N ASN A 5 -10.34 29.89 -22.93
CA ASN A 5 -9.24 29.04 -22.48
C ASN A 5 -9.17 28.96 -20.94
N HIS A 6 -9.50 30.05 -20.25
CA HIS A 6 -9.55 30.07 -18.79
C HIS A 6 -10.72 29.24 -18.27
N LEU A 7 -11.90 29.34 -18.89
CA LEU A 7 -13.06 28.54 -18.52
C LEU A 7 -12.81 27.04 -18.70
N GLN A 8 -12.18 26.64 -19.81
CA GLN A 8 -11.81 25.24 -20.07
C GLN A 8 -10.80 24.71 -19.05
N LEU A 9 -9.79 25.52 -18.68
CA LEU A 9 -8.81 25.13 -17.67
C LEU A 9 -9.45 24.93 -16.29
N ILE A 10 -10.34 25.84 -15.88
CA ILE A 10 -11.05 25.75 -14.60
C ILE A 10 -11.96 24.51 -14.59
N GLY A 11 -12.70 24.28 -15.68
CA GLY A 11 -13.57 23.10 -15.80
C GLY A 11 -12.79 21.78 -15.75
N ALA A 12 -11.69 21.67 -16.49
CA ALA A 12 -10.82 20.49 -16.46
C ALA A 12 -10.22 20.24 -15.07
N PHE A 13 -9.77 21.30 -14.39
CA PHE A 13 -9.25 21.19 -13.03
C PHE A 13 -10.32 20.71 -12.04
N ALA A 14 -11.51 21.32 -12.07
CA ALA A 14 -12.63 20.94 -11.21
C ALA A 14 -13.04 19.48 -11.42
N PHE A 15 -13.04 19.01 -12.68
CA PHE A 15 -13.30 17.61 -13.02
C PHE A 15 -12.24 16.67 -12.43
N VAL A 16 -10.95 16.95 -12.67
CA VAL A 16 -9.85 16.12 -12.12
C VAL A 16 -9.91 16.07 -10.59
N LEU A 17 -10.13 17.22 -9.95
CA LEU A 17 -10.28 17.33 -8.50
C LEU A 17 -11.45 16.47 -7.99
N PHE A 18 -12.62 16.61 -8.61
CA PHE A 18 -13.81 15.85 -8.23
C PHE A 18 -13.61 14.34 -8.40
N THR A 19 -13.09 13.91 -9.55
CA THR A 19 -12.83 12.49 -9.84
C THR A 19 -11.82 11.91 -8.85
N ALA A 20 -10.73 12.62 -8.57
CA ALA A 20 -9.72 12.13 -7.65
C ALA A 20 -10.23 12.05 -6.21
N VAL A 21 -10.93 13.08 -5.72
CA VAL A 21 -11.56 13.05 -4.39
C VAL A 21 -12.58 11.92 -4.31
N PHE A 22 -13.39 11.70 -5.35
CA PHE A 22 -14.33 10.59 -5.41
C PHE A 22 -13.62 9.23 -5.34
N ILE A 23 -12.54 9.02 -6.07
CA ILE A 23 -11.76 7.77 -6.04
C ILE A 23 -11.15 7.54 -4.67
N ILE A 24 -10.50 8.56 -4.07
CA ILE A 24 -9.90 8.46 -2.73
C ILE A 24 -10.99 8.17 -1.69
N TRP A 25 -12.13 8.85 -1.77
CA TRP A 25 -13.26 8.62 -0.89
C TRP A 25 -13.82 7.21 -1.02
N TYR A 26 -14.06 6.73 -2.25
CA TYR A 26 -14.62 5.41 -2.52
C TYR A 26 -13.67 4.29 -2.07
N THR A 27 -12.41 4.34 -2.51
CA THR A 27 -11.38 3.35 -2.14
C THR A 27 -11.10 3.37 -0.64
N GLY A 28 -10.99 4.57 -0.05
CA GLY A 28 -10.84 4.74 1.39
C GLY A 28 -12.02 4.16 2.17
N ARG A 29 -13.26 4.38 1.75
CA ARG A 29 -14.43 3.84 2.43
C ARG A 29 -14.49 2.31 2.35
N LYS A 30 -14.21 1.73 1.18
CA LYS A 30 -14.16 0.26 1.02
C LYS A 30 -13.04 -0.34 1.88
N LEU A 31 -11.86 0.26 1.86
CA LEU A 31 -10.69 -0.19 2.61
C LEU A 31 -10.87 -0.03 4.13
N ALA A 32 -11.61 0.98 4.59
CA ALA A 32 -11.85 1.26 6.01
C ALA A 32 -12.62 0.15 6.73
N SER A 33 -13.43 -0.62 6.00
CA SER A 33 -14.20 -1.73 6.57
C SER A 33 -13.34 -2.85 7.15
N ARG A 34 -12.11 -3.02 6.64
CA ARG A 34 -11.21 -4.13 7.01
C ARG A 34 -9.81 -3.69 7.42
N ASN A 35 -9.30 -2.59 6.86
CA ASN A 35 -7.92 -2.14 6.99
C ASN A 35 -7.85 -0.65 7.38
N PHE A 36 -8.68 -0.20 8.33
CA PHE A 36 -8.70 1.22 8.76
C PHE A 36 -7.33 1.74 9.24
N SER A 37 -6.50 0.86 9.80
CA SER A 37 -5.16 1.24 10.27
C SER A 37 -4.25 1.70 9.12
N ASP A 38 -4.38 1.08 7.95
CA ASP A 38 -3.53 1.40 6.80
C ASP A 38 -3.86 2.79 6.26
N ILE A 39 -5.15 3.12 6.19
CA ILE A 39 -5.64 4.45 5.78
C ILE A 39 -5.10 5.52 6.71
N ARG A 40 -5.10 5.26 8.03
CA ARG A 40 -4.56 6.18 9.02
C ARG A 40 -3.07 6.44 8.80
N ILE A 41 -2.30 5.40 8.48
CA ILE A 41 -0.86 5.53 8.18
C ILE A 41 -0.64 6.38 6.94
N VAL A 42 -1.42 6.17 5.87
CA VAL A 42 -1.33 6.99 4.64
C VAL A 42 -1.61 8.46 4.93
N TRP A 43 -2.71 8.78 5.61
CA TRP A 43 -3.04 10.16 5.96
C TRP A 43 -2.04 10.79 6.92
N TYR A 44 -1.53 10.02 7.88
CA TYR A 44 -0.49 10.47 8.81
C TYR A 44 0.82 10.80 8.07
N LEU A 45 1.27 9.92 7.15
CA LEU A 45 2.48 10.18 6.37
C LEU A 45 2.31 11.39 5.44
N PHE A 46 1.12 11.53 4.84
CA PHE A 46 0.81 12.70 4.01
C PHE A 46 0.88 13.99 4.83
N SER A 47 0.17 14.06 5.96
CA SER A 47 0.15 15.25 6.81
C SER A 47 1.51 15.55 7.42
N LEU A 48 2.24 14.54 7.87
CA LEU A 48 3.62 14.68 8.36
C LEU A 48 4.53 15.28 7.28
N THR A 49 4.43 14.78 6.04
CA THR A 49 5.23 15.29 4.92
C THR A 49 4.86 16.74 4.59
N LEU A 50 3.58 17.09 4.59
CA LEU A 50 3.14 18.48 4.39
C LEU A 50 3.78 19.41 5.42
N THR A 51 3.68 19.05 6.71
CA THR A 51 4.22 19.85 7.82
C THR A 51 5.73 19.97 7.76
N VAL A 52 6.45 18.84 7.58
CA VAL A 52 7.92 18.85 7.51
C VAL A 52 8.40 19.65 6.31
N THR A 53 7.81 19.46 5.13
CA THR A 53 8.18 20.21 3.92
C THR A 53 7.93 21.71 4.11
N LEU A 54 6.82 22.08 4.76
CA LEU A 54 6.49 23.48 5.02
C LEU A 54 7.50 24.12 5.98
N LEU A 55 7.85 23.43 7.07
CA LEU A 55 8.86 23.90 8.03
C LEU A 55 10.22 24.06 7.36
N ILE A 56 10.62 23.09 6.52
CA ILE A 56 11.87 23.17 5.74
C ILE A 56 11.83 24.36 4.78
N ALA A 57 10.73 24.57 4.06
CA ALA A 57 10.59 25.68 3.11
C ALA A 57 10.63 27.04 3.81
N CYS A 58 9.92 27.19 4.94
CA CYS A 58 9.97 28.39 5.78
C CYS A 58 11.38 28.68 6.29
N TRP A 59 12.04 27.67 6.85
CA TRP A 59 13.41 27.79 7.32
C TRP A 59 14.37 28.16 6.18
N ALA A 60 14.31 27.45 5.06
CA ALA A 60 15.20 27.66 3.92
C ALA A 60 15.05 29.05 3.31
N SER A 61 13.81 29.56 3.21
CA SER A 61 13.52 30.93 2.78
C SER A 61 14.11 31.95 3.76
N SER A 62 13.89 31.78 5.08
CA SER A 62 14.41 32.69 6.10
C SER A 62 15.95 32.70 6.19
N ALA A 63 16.59 31.57 5.88
CA ALA A 63 18.04 31.42 5.89
C ALA A 63 18.70 31.89 4.58
N GLY A 64 17.93 32.33 3.57
CA GLY A 64 18.44 32.65 2.25
C GLY A 64 18.98 31.44 1.48
N ALA A 65 18.61 30.22 1.89
CA ALA A 65 18.94 28.99 1.17
C ALA A 65 18.04 28.77 -0.06
N ILE A 66 16.90 29.46 -0.11
CA ILE A 66 16.05 29.59 -1.30
C ILE A 66 15.83 31.08 -1.54
N ASP A 67 16.08 31.55 -2.76
CA ASP A 67 15.88 32.95 -3.13
C ASP A 67 14.42 33.25 -3.53
N GLY A 68 14.15 34.52 -3.87
CA GLY A 68 12.84 34.97 -4.33
C GLY A 68 12.37 34.31 -5.62
N ALA A 69 13.26 33.66 -6.39
CA ALA A 69 12.90 32.89 -7.58
C ALA A 69 12.64 31.41 -7.28
N GLY A 70 12.70 30.99 -6.01
CA GLY A 70 12.62 29.58 -5.64
C GLY A 70 13.88 28.79 -5.98
N SER A 71 14.98 29.45 -6.34
CA SER A 71 16.25 28.80 -6.66
C SER A 71 17.04 28.53 -5.39
N PHE A 72 17.65 27.34 -5.33
CA PHE A 72 18.44 26.91 -4.18
C PHE A 72 19.83 27.57 -4.18
N GLN A 73 20.18 28.24 -3.08
CA GLN A 73 21.42 29.00 -2.94
C GLN A 73 22.33 28.44 -1.83
N GLY A 74 23.64 28.53 -2.07
CA GLY A 74 24.67 28.12 -1.11
C GLY A 74 24.70 26.61 -0.79
N ALA A 75 25.48 26.24 0.24
CA ALA A 75 25.65 24.84 0.63
C ALA A 75 24.35 24.22 1.18
N ALA A 76 23.59 24.97 1.98
CA ALA A 76 22.31 24.53 2.51
C ALA A 76 21.30 24.28 1.38
N GLY A 77 21.19 25.20 0.41
CA GLY A 77 20.35 25.03 -0.76
C GLY A 77 20.75 23.83 -1.60
N ALA A 78 22.06 23.59 -1.80
CA ALA A 78 22.54 22.42 -2.54
C ALA A 78 22.14 21.09 -1.88
N VAL A 79 22.22 21.01 -0.54
CA VAL A 79 21.74 19.84 0.22
C VAL A 79 20.24 19.66 0.06
N LEU A 80 19.45 20.73 0.18
CA LEU A 80 18.00 20.69 -0.01
C LEU A 80 17.62 20.25 -1.43
N LEU A 81 18.30 20.77 -2.45
CA LEU A 81 18.09 20.38 -3.84
C LEU A 81 18.39 18.89 -4.05
N LYS A 82 19.46 18.37 -3.42
CA LYS A 82 19.79 16.94 -3.47
C LYS A 82 18.73 16.09 -2.80
N LEU A 83 18.26 16.49 -1.62
CA LEU A 83 17.17 15.81 -0.91
C LEU A 83 15.86 15.84 -1.71
N LEU A 84 15.52 16.98 -2.29
CA LEU A 84 14.33 17.15 -3.12
C LEU A 84 14.40 16.25 -4.36
N LYS A 85 15.52 16.28 -5.10
CA LYS A 85 15.75 15.40 -6.25
C LYS A 85 15.65 13.93 -5.85
N SER A 86 16.29 13.52 -4.76
CA SER A 86 16.23 12.14 -4.27
C SER A 86 14.83 11.72 -3.83
N THR A 87 14.03 12.64 -3.30
CA THR A 87 12.66 12.34 -2.85
C THR A 87 11.69 12.24 -4.02
N LEU A 88 11.91 13.03 -5.08
CA LEU A 88 11.08 13.03 -6.28
C LEU A 88 11.52 11.99 -7.33
N ASP A 89 12.69 11.37 -7.17
CA ASP A 89 13.19 10.31 -8.05
C ASP A 89 12.52 8.96 -7.76
N LEU A 90 11.26 8.85 -8.19
CA LEU A 90 10.45 7.64 -8.07
C LEU A 90 10.99 6.49 -8.92
N GLU A 91 11.67 6.79 -10.02
CA GLU A 91 12.25 5.76 -10.90
C GLU A 91 13.34 4.99 -10.17
N THR A 92 14.33 5.70 -9.62
CA THR A 92 15.39 5.07 -8.82
C THR A 92 14.81 4.36 -7.61
N ALA A 93 13.82 4.96 -6.93
CA ALA A 93 13.15 4.31 -5.80
C ALA A 93 12.50 2.97 -6.19
N PHE A 94 11.78 2.92 -7.32
CA PHE A 94 11.14 1.70 -7.80
C PHE A 94 12.14 0.64 -8.26
N ILE A 95 13.23 1.04 -8.90
CA ILE A 95 14.33 0.13 -9.25
C ILE A 95 14.93 -0.48 -7.98
N VAL A 96 15.17 0.32 -6.94
CA VAL A 96 15.71 -0.17 -5.65
C VAL A 96 14.74 -1.13 -4.99
N TYR A 97 13.45 -0.78 -4.86
CA TYR A 97 12.46 -1.66 -4.23
C TYR A 97 12.28 -2.96 -5.03
N GLY A 98 12.20 -2.87 -6.35
CA GLY A 98 12.12 -4.03 -7.24
C GLY A 98 13.36 -4.92 -7.15
N GLY A 99 14.55 -4.32 -7.07
CA GLY A 99 15.81 -5.03 -6.87
C GLY A 99 15.85 -5.82 -5.56
N VAL A 100 15.41 -5.21 -4.45
CA VAL A 100 15.31 -5.90 -3.15
C VAL A 100 14.34 -7.09 -3.23
N VAL A 101 13.17 -6.90 -3.84
CA VAL A 101 12.20 -7.99 -4.04
C VAL A 101 12.78 -9.09 -4.91
N ALA A 102 13.41 -8.75 -6.03
CA ALA A 102 14.02 -9.70 -6.94
C ALA A 102 15.10 -10.52 -6.22
N LEU A 103 15.95 -9.88 -5.41
CA LEU A 103 16.99 -10.54 -4.64
C LEU A 103 16.43 -11.52 -3.61
N ILE A 104 15.24 -11.28 -3.06
CA ILE A 104 14.58 -12.19 -2.10
C ILE A 104 13.79 -13.29 -2.81
N VAL A 105 12.98 -12.92 -3.81
CA VAL A 105 12.02 -13.81 -4.47
C VAL A 105 12.72 -14.75 -5.45
N PHE A 106 13.68 -14.26 -6.22
CA PHE A 106 14.31 -15.03 -7.28
C PHE A 106 15.06 -16.28 -6.75
N PRO A 107 15.89 -16.20 -5.70
CA PRO A 107 16.56 -17.40 -5.17
C PRO A 107 15.58 -18.43 -4.59
N GLN A 108 14.52 -17.97 -3.90
CA GLN A 108 13.49 -18.87 -3.36
C GLN A 108 12.68 -19.53 -4.48
N PHE A 109 12.35 -18.78 -5.53
CA PHE A 109 11.64 -19.32 -6.68
C PHE A 109 12.50 -20.34 -7.43
N ALA A 110 13.77 -20.03 -7.68
CA ALA A 110 14.72 -20.96 -8.29
C ALA A 110 14.86 -22.23 -7.45
N SER A 111 15.01 -22.10 -6.12
CA SER A 111 15.06 -23.24 -5.20
C SER A 111 13.78 -24.08 -5.23
N TRP A 112 12.62 -23.44 -5.28
CA TRP A 112 11.32 -24.11 -5.39
C TRP A 112 11.22 -24.91 -6.69
N VAL A 113 11.60 -24.33 -7.83
CA VAL A 113 11.60 -25.01 -9.12
C VAL A 113 12.56 -26.20 -9.12
N LEU A 114 13.82 -26.01 -8.70
CA LEU A 114 14.85 -27.05 -8.70
C LEU A 114 14.49 -28.20 -7.74
N SER A 115 13.91 -27.90 -6.57
CA SER A 115 13.43 -28.91 -5.63
C SER A 115 12.14 -29.60 -6.12
N GLY A 116 11.29 -28.86 -6.84
CA GLY A 116 10.03 -29.36 -7.41
C GLY A 116 10.25 -30.41 -8.49
N LEU A 117 11.32 -30.31 -9.27
CA LEU A 117 11.73 -31.36 -10.22
C LEU A 117 11.89 -32.71 -9.51
N HIS A 118 12.40 -32.70 -8.27
CA HIS A 118 12.62 -33.90 -7.46
C HIS A 118 11.37 -34.33 -6.66
N GLY A 119 10.32 -33.50 -6.65
CA GLY A 119 9.09 -33.74 -5.88
C GLY A 119 9.20 -33.34 -4.40
N CYS A 120 10.19 -32.53 -4.05
CA CYS A 120 10.52 -32.11 -2.69
C CYS A 120 10.44 -30.58 -2.50
N ALA A 121 9.58 -29.88 -3.25
CA ALA A 121 9.46 -28.43 -3.12
C ALA A 121 8.79 -28.02 -1.80
N SER A 122 9.33 -27.01 -1.12
CA SER A 122 8.65 -26.36 0.01
C SER A 122 8.10 -24.99 -0.41
N THR A 123 6.93 -24.62 0.08
CA THR A 123 6.33 -23.29 -0.20
C THR A 123 7.30 -22.17 0.19
N PRO A 124 7.56 -21.19 -0.69
CA PRO A 124 8.50 -20.12 -0.40
C PRO A 124 7.94 -19.17 0.67
N ILE A 125 8.72 -18.93 1.72
CA ILE A 125 8.25 -18.28 2.96
C ILE A 125 8.27 -16.75 2.86
N LEU A 126 9.27 -16.16 2.18
CA LEU A 126 9.46 -14.71 2.19
C LEU A 126 8.81 -13.98 1.01
N VAL A 127 8.16 -14.69 0.08
CA VAL A 127 7.55 -14.06 -1.10
C VAL A 127 6.44 -13.09 -0.70
N GLY A 128 5.53 -13.51 0.20
CA GLY A 128 4.47 -12.65 0.72
C GLY A 128 5.00 -11.39 1.43
N PRO A 129 5.88 -11.53 2.43
CA PRO A 129 6.55 -10.40 3.07
C PRO A 129 7.30 -9.46 2.11
N ALA A 130 7.99 -10.00 1.10
CA ALA A 130 8.71 -9.20 0.11
C ALA A 130 7.76 -8.33 -0.74
N PHE A 131 6.66 -8.91 -1.24
CA PHE A 131 5.64 -8.12 -1.95
C PHE A 131 4.97 -7.10 -1.02
N ARG A 132 4.67 -7.46 0.23
CA ARG A 132 4.15 -6.51 1.22
C ARG A 132 5.08 -5.32 1.40
N PHE A 133 6.38 -5.56 1.53
CA PHE A 133 7.40 -4.52 1.62
C PHE A 133 7.41 -3.63 0.37
N PHE A 134 7.36 -4.23 -0.82
CA PHE A 134 7.33 -3.52 -2.09
C PHE A 134 6.14 -2.56 -2.19
N PHE A 135 4.92 -3.08 -2.07
CA PHE A 135 3.70 -2.28 -2.19
C PHE A 135 3.67 -1.14 -1.17
N TRP A 136 4.04 -1.42 0.09
CA TRP A 136 4.11 -0.38 1.10
C TRP A 136 5.17 0.68 0.82
N SER A 137 6.33 0.30 0.26
CA SER A 137 7.39 1.26 -0.08
C SER A 137 6.98 2.17 -1.24
N VAL A 138 6.30 1.61 -2.25
CA VAL A 138 5.74 2.38 -3.37
C VAL A 138 4.65 3.35 -2.88
N VAL A 139 3.69 2.87 -2.08
CA VAL A 139 2.61 3.70 -1.52
C VAL A 139 3.19 4.86 -0.70
N LYS A 140 4.18 4.59 0.17
CA LYS A 140 4.86 5.62 0.97
C LYS A 140 5.53 6.67 0.08
N SER A 141 6.25 6.24 -0.95
CA SER A 141 6.96 7.16 -1.85
C SER A 141 5.99 8.09 -2.58
N LEU A 142 4.87 7.55 -3.10
CA LEU A 142 3.84 8.36 -3.75
C LEU A 142 3.18 9.36 -2.80
N VAL A 143 2.92 8.96 -1.56
CA VAL A 143 2.34 9.84 -0.52
C VAL A 143 3.31 10.96 -0.15
N VAL A 144 4.60 10.65 0.00
CA VAL A 144 5.65 11.65 0.28
C VAL A 144 5.79 12.62 -0.88
N VAL A 145 5.89 12.12 -2.12
CA VAL A 145 5.95 12.97 -3.33
C VAL A 145 4.73 13.88 -3.43
N ALA A 146 3.53 13.36 -3.15
CA ALA A 146 2.32 14.18 -3.13
C ALA A 146 2.40 15.32 -2.10
N GLY A 147 2.85 15.03 -0.88
CA GLY A 147 3.03 16.03 0.16
C GLY A 147 4.05 17.10 -0.23
N VAL A 148 5.21 16.69 -0.75
CA VAL A 148 6.28 17.61 -1.16
C VAL A 148 5.80 18.54 -2.28
N ILE A 149 5.24 17.99 -3.36
CA ILE A 149 4.79 18.76 -4.53
C ILE A 149 3.67 19.73 -4.16
N LEU A 150 2.70 19.29 -3.34
CA LEU A 150 1.61 20.16 -2.92
C LEU A 150 2.12 21.32 -2.08
N THR A 151 2.96 21.04 -1.07
CA THR A 151 3.49 22.08 -0.19
C THR A 151 4.37 23.06 -0.95
N THR A 152 5.29 22.60 -1.80
CA THR A 152 6.17 23.51 -2.55
C THR A 152 5.38 24.40 -3.51
N GLY A 153 4.39 23.85 -4.21
CA GLY A 153 3.53 24.61 -5.13
C GLY A 153 2.65 25.65 -4.41
N VAL A 154 2.08 25.30 -3.26
CA VAL A 154 1.24 26.22 -2.47
C VAL A 154 2.09 27.27 -1.76
N TYR A 155 3.16 26.86 -1.08
CA TYR A 155 4.05 27.77 -0.36
C TYR A 155 4.72 28.77 -1.30
N GLY A 156 5.27 28.28 -2.43
CA GLY A 156 5.90 29.13 -3.43
C GLY A 156 4.94 30.16 -4.01
N TRP A 157 3.67 29.81 -4.22
CA TRP A 157 2.65 30.76 -4.65
C TRP A 157 2.29 31.79 -3.57
N LEU A 158 2.15 31.37 -2.31
CA LEU A 158 1.82 32.26 -1.20
C LEU A 158 2.92 33.29 -0.90
N ILE A 159 4.20 32.88 -1.02
CA ILE A 159 5.36 33.77 -0.82
C ILE A 159 5.67 34.60 -2.08
N GLY A 160 5.16 34.19 -3.24
CA GLY A 160 5.38 34.90 -4.51
C GLY A 160 6.72 34.57 -5.16
N TRP A 161 7.14 33.31 -5.13
CA TRP A 161 8.33 32.86 -5.86
C TRP A 161 8.21 33.16 -7.36
N GLU A 162 9.27 33.70 -7.96
CA GLU A 162 9.26 33.99 -9.40
C GLU A 162 8.94 32.73 -10.20
N GLY A 163 8.00 32.84 -11.14
CA GLY A 163 7.53 31.72 -11.93
C GLY A 163 6.34 30.96 -11.33
N MET A 164 6.13 30.96 -10.00
CA MET A 164 5.00 30.29 -9.35
C MET A 164 3.67 31.04 -9.54
N THR A 165 3.14 30.91 -10.75
CA THR A 165 1.79 31.38 -11.11
C THR A 165 0.73 30.45 -10.55
N ALA A 166 -0.50 30.97 -10.35
CA ALA A 166 -1.65 30.16 -9.95
C ALA A 166 -1.83 28.90 -10.82
N ARG A 167 -1.57 29.01 -12.12
CA ARG A 167 -1.61 27.87 -13.06
C ARG A 167 -0.60 26.79 -12.70
N GLN A 168 0.64 27.15 -12.36
CA GLN A 168 1.66 26.17 -11.98
C GLN A 168 1.30 25.50 -10.65
N THR A 169 0.81 26.25 -9.68
CA THR A 169 0.31 25.71 -8.40
C THR A 169 -0.85 24.74 -8.62
N THR A 170 -1.78 25.04 -9.53
CA THR A 170 -2.84 24.12 -9.95
C THR A 170 -2.27 22.82 -10.53
N VAL A 171 -1.25 22.90 -11.38
CA VAL A 171 -0.58 21.71 -11.94
C VAL A 171 0.09 20.88 -10.84
N HIS A 172 0.80 21.52 -9.90
CA HIS A 172 1.41 20.83 -8.76
C HIS A 172 0.34 20.14 -7.89
N ALA A 173 -0.77 20.83 -7.60
CA ALA A 173 -1.88 20.25 -6.86
C ALA A 173 -2.50 19.04 -7.59
N CYS A 174 -2.65 19.10 -8.91
CA CYS A 174 -3.10 17.96 -9.72
C CYS A 174 -2.14 16.78 -9.64
N ILE A 175 -0.83 17.00 -9.78
CA ILE A 175 0.18 15.93 -9.72
C ILE A 175 0.18 15.28 -8.33
N ALA A 176 0.13 16.10 -7.27
CA ALA A 176 0.04 15.61 -5.90
C ALA A 176 -1.22 14.78 -5.67
N LEU A 177 -2.37 15.28 -6.14
CA LEU A 177 -3.65 14.60 -6.00
C LEU A 177 -3.69 13.28 -6.77
N MET A 178 -3.17 13.25 -8.01
CA MET A 178 -3.06 12.03 -8.80
C MET A 178 -2.11 11.01 -8.15
N SER A 179 -1.01 11.48 -7.54
CA SER A 179 -0.08 10.62 -6.79
C SER A 179 -0.79 9.97 -5.58
N LEU A 180 -1.64 10.71 -4.87
CA LEU A 180 -2.49 10.15 -3.81
C LEU A 180 -3.51 9.15 -4.35
N VAL A 181 -4.16 9.43 -5.48
CA VAL A 181 -5.09 8.49 -6.13
C VAL A 181 -4.39 7.17 -6.43
N VAL A 182 -3.19 7.23 -7.03
CA VAL A 182 -2.39 6.03 -7.34
C VAL A 182 -2.01 5.29 -6.05
N ALA A 183 -1.61 6.01 -5.00
CA ALA A 183 -1.28 5.40 -3.71
C ALA A 183 -2.47 4.64 -3.09
N PHE A 184 -3.67 5.25 -3.07
CA PHE A 184 -4.89 4.61 -2.58
C PHE A 184 -5.33 3.43 -3.47
N ALA A 185 -5.22 3.58 -4.80
CA ALA A 185 -5.54 2.50 -5.73
C ALA A 185 -4.62 1.29 -5.54
N LEU A 186 -3.30 1.52 -5.41
CA LEU A 186 -2.33 0.45 -5.14
C LEU A 186 -2.59 -0.22 -3.80
N LEU A 187 -2.86 0.55 -2.75
CA LEU A 187 -3.18 0.00 -1.44
C LEU A 187 -4.47 -0.83 -1.47
N TYR A 188 -5.48 -0.36 -2.19
CA TYR A 188 -6.74 -1.07 -2.40
C TYR A 188 -6.52 -2.40 -3.15
N VAL A 189 -5.82 -2.38 -4.29
CA VAL A 189 -5.48 -3.60 -5.05
C VAL A 189 -4.66 -4.59 -4.21
N TYR A 190 -3.72 -4.09 -3.42
CA TYR A 190 -2.88 -4.93 -2.55
C TYR A 190 -3.66 -5.58 -1.39
N ARG A 191 -4.67 -4.88 -0.83
CA ARG A 191 -5.45 -5.36 0.33
C ARG A 191 -6.76 -6.06 -0.02
N ASP A 192 -7.23 -5.94 -1.25
CA ASP A 192 -8.42 -6.61 -1.74
C ASP A 192 -8.18 -7.86 -2.63
N PRO A 193 -7.04 -8.59 -2.57
CA PRO A 193 -6.91 -9.83 -3.33
C PRO A 193 -7.84 -10.89 -2.76
N ASP A 194 -8.19 -10.83 -1.47
CA ASP A 194 -9.05 -11.82 -0.83
C ASP A 194 -10.52 -11.69 -1.25
N ASP A 195 -11.04 -10.51 -1.62
CA ASP A 195 -12.38 -10.44 -2.24
C ASP A 195 -12.35 -10.87 -3.72
N ALA A 196 -11.22 -10.66 -4.40
CA ALA A 196 -11.03 -11.13 -5.78
C ALA A 196 -10.79 -12.65 -5.86
N LEU A 197 -10.17 -13.23 -4.84
CA LEU A 197 -9.85 -14.66 -4.69
C LEU A 197 -10.84 -15.39 -3.79
N ALA A 198 -11.73 -14.67 -3.10
CA ALA A 198 -12.86 -15.29 -2.41
C ALA A 198 -13.52 -16.20 -3.43
N PRO A 199 -13.85 -17.46 -3.05
CA PRO A 199 -14.53 -18.37 -3.94
C PRO A 199 -15.89 -17.74 -4.26
N THR A 200 -15.91 -16.97 -5.35
CA THR A 200 -17.13 -16.58 -6.01
C THR A 200 -17.85 -17.89 -6.25
N SER A 201 -19.13 -17.97 -5.88
CA SER A 201 -19.90 -19.20 -6.01
C SER A 201 -19.91 -19.76 -7.45
N ASN A 202 -19.49 -18.93 -8.42
CA ASN A 202 -19.18 -19.32 -9.79
C ASN A 202 -17.90 -18.60 -10.29
N PRO A 203 -16.69 -19.15 -10.07
CA PRO A 203 -15.50 -18.60 -10.71
C PRO A 203 -15.63 -18.72 -12.23
N SER A 204 -15.09 -17.74 -12.97
CA SER A 204 -15.08 -17.85 -14.43
C SER A 204 -14.38 -19.15 -14.84
N PRO A 205 -14.84 -19.85 -15.91
CA PRO A 205 -14.27 -21.13 -16.31
C PRO A 205 -12.78 -21.05 -16.64
N ARG A 206 -12.28 -19.87 -17.03
CA ARG A 206 -10.84 -19.61 -17.24
C ARG A 206 -10.06 -19.54 -15.92
N ALA A 207 -10.58 -18.82 -14.92
CA ALA A 207 -9.95 -18.73 -13.61
C ALA A 207 -9.92 -20.09 -12.91
N ALA A 208 -11.02 -20.86 -12.99
CA ALA A 208 -11.08 -22.21 -12.45
C ALA A 208 -10.04 -23.14 -13.08
N LYS A 209 -9.88 -23.10 -14.42
CA LYS A 209 -8.85 -23.87 -15.13
C LYS A 209 -7.43 -23.49 -14.70
N LEU A 210 -7.14 -22.19 -14.58
CA LEU A 210 -5.84 -21.71 -14.13
C LEU A 210 -5.54 -22.15 -12.69
N CYS A 211 -6.50 -22.01 -11.79
CA CYS A 211 -6.37 -22.45 -10.40
C CYS A 211 -6.10 -23.96 -10.33
N ASN A 212 -6.90 -24.77 -11.03
CA ASN A 212 -6.69 -26.22 -11.09
C ASN A 212 -5.32 -26.60 -11.65
N PHE A 213 -4.85 -25.89 -12.68
CA PHE A 213 -3.52 -26.10 -13.24
C PHE A 213 -2.40 -25.76 -12.23
N ILE A 214 -2.51 -24.63 -11.52
CA ILE A 214 -1.55 -24.25 -10.46
C ILE A 214 -1.56 -25.28 -9.32
N LEU A 215 -2.74 -25.75 -8.91
CA LEU A 215 -2.87 -26.78 -7.88
C LEU A 215 -2.26 -28.11 -8.32
N GLN A 216 -2.43 -28.51 -9.58
CA GLN A 216 -1.81 -29.71 -10.15
C GLN A 216 -0.28 -29.60 -10.17
N ILE A 217 0.25 -28.46 -10.60
CA ILE A 217 1.71 -28.20 -10.56
C ILE A 217 2.20 -28.29 -9.12
N ASN A 218 1.55 -27.62 -8.18
CA ASN A 218 1.96 -27.61 -6.78
C ASN A 218 1.89 -29.03 -6.17
N ALA A 219 0.83 -29.79 -6.45
CA ALA A 219 0.71 -31.17 -6.00
C ALA A 219 1.83 -32.06 -6.58
N TRP A 220 2.14 -31.90 -7.86
CA TRP A 220 3.23 -32.63 -8.50
C TRP A 220 4.59 -32.27 -7.91
N MET A 221 4.84 -30.98 -7.63
CA MET A 221 6.08 -30.50 -7.03
C MET A 221 6.25 -30.95 -5.57
N ASN A 222 5.16 -31.22 -4.85
CA ASN A 222 5.16 -31.63 -3.43
C ASN A 222 4.93 -33.13 -3.23
N ARG A 223 4.93 -33.94 -4.30
CA ARG A 223 4.50 -35.34 -4.28
C ARG A 223 5.21 -36.26 -3.28
N ARG A 224 6.43 -35.91 -2.82
CA ARG A 224 7.19 -36.70 -1.82
C ARG A 224 7.13 -36.15 -0.40
N ILE A 225 6.65 -34.92 -0.21
CA ILE A 225 6.55 -34.29 1.11
C ILE A 225 5.27 -34.70 1.81
N THR A 226 4.20 -34.97 1.06
CA THR A 226 2.98 -35.52 1.65
C THR A 226 3.33 -36.89 2.23
N PRO A 227 3.35 -37.06 3.57
CA PRO A 227 3.62 -38.36 4.14
C PRO A 227 2.57 -39.35 3.59
N PRO A 228 2.96 -40.59 3.25
CA PRO A 228 1.97 -41.62 2.92
C PRO A 228 0.97 -41.61 4.06
N ALA A 229 -0.33 -41.53 3.74
CA ALA A 229 -1.40 -41.38 4.72
C ALA A 229 -1.21 -42.39 5.85
N GLU A 230 -0.52 -41.97 6.90
CA GLU A 230 -0.21 -42.77 8.05
C GLU A 230 -1.58 -43.00 8.66
N SER A 231 -2.02 -44.26 8.64
CA SER A 231 -3.36 -44.70 9.02
C SER A 231 -3.82 -43.88 10.20
N THR A 232 -4.75 -42.95 9.94
CA THR A 232 -5.16 -41.89 10.87
C THR A 232 -5.21 -42.47 12.29
N PRO A 233 -4.31 -42.12 13.22
CA PRO A 233 -4.53 -42.46 14.62
C PRO A 233 -5.89 -41.84 14.95
N GLN A 234 -6.83 -42.71 15.28
CA GLN A 234 -8.23 -42.42 15.51
C GLN A 234 -8.34 -41.12 16.29
N LYS A 235 -8.80 -40.04 15.64
CA LYS A 235 -8.92 -38.72 16.28
C LYS A 235 -9.72 -38.93 17.57
N PRO A 236 -9.17 -38.62 18.76
CA PRO A 236 -9.97 -38.69 19.98
C PRO A 236 -11.21 -37.81 19.78
N SER A 237 -12.37 -38.38 20.03
CA SER A 237 -13.64 -37.72 19.79
C SER A 237 -13.82 -36.62 20.83
N TYR A 238 -13.64 -35.36 20.42
CA TYR A 238 -13.81 -34.22 21.31
C TYR A 238 -15.29 -33.83 21.37
N THR A 239 -15.90 -33.94 22.55
CA THR A 239 -17.21 -33.34 22.81
C THR A 239 -16.97 -31.99 23.49
N MET A 240 -17.13 -30.89 22.74
CA MET A 240 -17.19 -29.56 23.36
C MET A 240 -18.57 -29.37 23.99
N SER A 241 -18.61 -29.14 25.30
CA SER A 241 -19.81 -28.74 26.03
C SER A 241 -19.63 -27.28 26.45
N ALA A 242 -20.52 -26.41 25.97
CA ALA A 242 -20.61 -25.05 26.44
C ALA A 242 -21.75 -24.97 27.46
N SER A 243 -21.42 -24.60 28.70
CA SER A 243 -22.41 -24.37 29.76
C SER A 243 -22.44 -22.89 30.11
N PHE A 244 -23.60 -22.26 29.99
CA PHE A 244 -23.83 -20.89 30.42
C PHE A 244 -24.10 -20.89 31.93
N ILE A 245 -23.24 -20.25 32.72
CA ILE A 245 -23.44 -20.11 34.16
C ILE A 245 -24.08 -18.75 34.40
N MET A 246 -25.36 -18.72 34.76
CA MET A 246 -25.99 -17.49 35.25
C MET A 246 -25.39 -17.14 36.62
N GLN A 247 -24.80 -15.95 36.73
CA GLN A 247 -24.48 -15.37 38.03
C GLN A 247 -25.64 -14.50 38.53
N PRO A 248 -25.87 -14.46 39.86
CA PRO A 248 -26.90 -13.61 40.45
C PRO A 248 -26.61 -12.12 40.21
N GLU A 249 -27.71 -11.36 40.23
CA GLU A 249 -27.88 -10.00 39.70
C GLU A 249 -26.69 -9.04 39.86
N GLY A 250 -26.23 -8.49 38.72
CA GLY A 250 -25.35 -7.31 38.68
C GLY A 250 -24.04 -7.46 37.89
N GLN A 251 -23.67 -8.67 37.44
CA GLN A 251 -22.46 -8.87 36.60
C GLN A 251 -22.81 -9.40 35.20
N MET A 252 -22.18 -8.85 34.16
CA MET A 252 -22.27 -9.40 32.80
C MET A 252 -21.77 -10.86 32.81
N GLY A 253 -22.63 -11.79 32.42
CA GLY A 253 -22.30 -13.22 32.39
C GLY A 253 -21.06 -13.51 31.56
N GLN A 254 -20.11 -14.25 32.15
CA GLN A 254 -18.93 -14.75 31.44
C GLN A 254 -19.21 -16.13 30.85
N TRP A 255 -18.89 -16.29 29.56
CA TRP A 255 -18.86 -17.59 28.91
C TRP A 255 -17.60 -18.34 29.35
N LYS A 256 -17.79 -19.49 30.03
CA LYS A 256 -16.68 -20.38 30.37
C LYS A 256 -16.69 -21.59 29.45
N LEU A 257 -15.78 -21.61 28.47
CA LEU A 257 -15.54 -22.77 27.63
C LEU A 257 -14.65 -23.75 28.41
N SER A 258 -15.15 -24.95 28.71
CA SER A 258 -14.34 -26.03 29.27
C SER A 258 -14.21 -27.17 28.26
N ALA A 259 -12.98 -27.47 27.86
CA ALA A 259 -12.69 -28.69 27.10
C ALA A 259 -12.49 -29.84 28.09
N LYS A 260 -13.38 -30.83 28.08
CA LYS A 260 -13.18 -32.09 28.83
C LYS A 260 -12.49 -33.10 27.92
N TYR A 261 -11.32 -33.58 28.34
CA TYR A 261 -10.60 -34.64 27.66
C TYR A 261 -11.12 -35.99 28.15
N ARG A 262 -11.61 -36.83 27.23
CA ARG A 262 -11.82 -38.26 27.48
C ARG A 262 -10.73 -39.01 26.73
N TRP A 263 -9.78 -39.54 27.47
CA TRP A 263 -8.88 -40.58 26.96
C TRP A 263 -9.63 -41.93 27.03
N PRO A 264 -9.48 -42.82 26.03
CA PRO A 264 -9.94 -44.20 26.15
C PRO A 264 -9.21 -44.94 27.29
#